data_AF-A0A8T5L3Y8-F1
#
_entry.id   AF-A0A8T5L3Y8-F1
#
_cell.length_a   1.000
_cell.length_b   1.000
_cell.length_c   1.000
_cell.angle_alpha   90.00
_cell.angle_beta   90.00
_cell.angle_gamma   90.00
#
_symmetry.space_group_name_H-M   'P 1'
#
loop_
_entity.id
_entity.type
_entity.pdbx_description
1 polymer ?
#
loop_
_entity_poly.entity_id
_entity_poly.type
_entity_poly.pdbx_seq_one_letter_code
_entity_poly.pdbx_strand_id
1 'polypeptide(L)'
;KVKILKTDVEKVTEKHNTPYLKQWTLHTIEISEGHADEIAKKISKSLDSKHDNWYCDFKNKQYHYIIFCNKIFKTDRSKKEQYNKVVKYGLSLGIPDYQLDFFPDIEEWKR
;
A
#
# COMPACT_ATOMS: atom_id res chain seq x y z
N LYS A 1 6.38 18.96 1.08
CA LYS A 1 6.70 18.57 -0.32
C LYS A 1 7.63 17.37 -0.22
N VAL A 2 7.33 16.23 -0.85
CA VAL A 2 8.20 15.03 -0.82
C VAL A 2 9.22 15.12 -1.96
N LYS A 3 10.39 14.48 -1.79
CA LYS A 3 11.41 14.39 -2.82
C LYS A 3 11.24 13.08 -3.58
N ILE A 4 11.07 13.13 -4.90
CA ILE A 4 11.01 11.95 -5.75
C ILE A 4 12.44 11.53 -6.10
N LEU A 5 12.78 10.29 -5.79
CA LEU A 5 14.07 9.66 -6.09
C LEU A 5 14.04 8.91 -7.42
N LYS A 6 12.91 8.26 -7.74
CA LYS A 6 12.75 7.45 -8.95
C LYS A 6 11.29 7.45 -9.41
N THR A 7 11.08 7.31 -10.71
CA THR A 7 9.76 7.05 -11.31
C THR A 7 9.88 5.90 -12.30
N ASP A 8 9.07 4.88 -12.12
CA ASP A 8 8.92 3.76 -13.05
C ASP A 8 7.49 3.76 -13.60
N VAL A 9 7.34 3.46 -14.90
CA VAL A 9 6.04 3.40 -15.58
C VAL A 9 5.92 2.06 -16.29
N GLU A 10 4.79 1.38 -16.08
CA GLU A 10 4.52 0.09 -16.70
C GLU A 10 3.09 0.01 -17.26
N LYS A 11 2.86 -0.88 -18.22
CA LYS A 11 1.52 -1.11 -18.78
C LYS A 11 0.69 -1.98 -17.84
N VAL A 12 -0.62 -1.76 -17.80
CA VAL A 12 -1.53 -2.61 -17.02
C VAL A 12 -1.58 -4.02 -17.62
N THR A 13 -1.55 -5.03 -16.75
CA THR A 13 -1.72 -6.44 -17.10
C THR A 13 -2.99 -6.98 -16.44
N GLU A 14 -3.52 -8.12 -16.90
CA GLU A 14 -4.70 -8.76 -16.29
C GLU A 14 -4.50 -9.04 -14.80
N LYS A 15 -3.28 -9.41 -14.39
CA LYS A 15 -2.92 -9.68 -12.98
C LYS A 15 -3.14 -8.47 -12.07
N HIS A 16 -3.07 -7.24 -12.59
CA HIS A 16 -3.28 -6.03 -11.79
C HIS A 16 -4.74 -5.84 -11.39
N ASN A 17 -5.69 -6.48 -12.09
CA ASN A 17 -7.13 -6.36 -11.85
C ASN A 17 -7.66 -4.90 -11.82
N THR A 18 -7.06 -4.04 -12.64
CA THR A 18 -7.44 -2.63 -12.81
C THR A 18 -7.76 -2.30 -14.28
N PRO A 19 -8.82 -2.90 -14.86
CA PRO A 19 -9.09 -2.82 -16.31
C PRO A 19 -9.40 -1.39 -16.81
N TYR A 20 -9.74 -0.48 -15.91
CA TYR A 20 -9.99 0.93 -16.20
C TYR A 20 -8.71 1.79 -16.28
N LEU A 21 -7.53 1.23 -15.97
CA LEU A 21 -6.25 1.91 -16.10
C LEU A 21 -5.51 1.47 -17.35
N LYS A 22 -4.71 2.39 -17.91
CA LYS A 22 -3.84 2.12 -19.06
C LYS A 22 -2.38 1.87 -18.64
N GLN A 23 -1.96 2.48 -17.53
CA GLN A 23 -0.59 2.40 -17.03
C GLN A 23 -0.57 2.47 -15.50
N TRP A 24 0.48 1.88 -14.93
CA TRP A 24 0.88 2.09 -13.55
C TRP A 24 2.10 3.01 -13.50
N THR A 25 2.18 3.80 -12.43
CA THR A 25 3.32 4.68 -12.16
C THR A 25 3.73 4.49 -10.70
N LEU A 26 4.98 4.08 -10.50
CA LEU A 26 5.58 3.90 -9.19
C LEU A 26 6.58 5.02 -8.94
N HIS A 27 6.34 5.81 -7.88
CA HIS A 27 7.29 6.81 -7.41
C HIS A 27 8.00 6.31 -6.17
N THR A 28 9.33 6.23 -6.23
CA THR A 28 10.17 6.09 -5.04
C THR A 28 10.41 7.48 -4.48
N ILE A 29 10.06 7.71 -3.22
CA ILE A 29 10.16 9.02 -2.57
C ILE A 29 10.95 8.94 -1.27
N GLU A 30 11.59 10.05 -0.90
CA GLU A 30 12.29 10.23 0.37
C GLU A 30 11.41 11.06 1.32
N ILE A 31 11.20 10.51 2.52
CA ILE A 31 10.42 11.14 3.58
C ILE A 31 11.17 10.95 4.90
N SER A 32 11.32 12.02 5.68
CA SER A 32 11.80 11.90 7.06
C SER A 32 10.76 11.18 7.93
N GLU A 33 11.22 10.33 8.83
CA GLU A 33 10.34 9.49 9.67
C GLU A 33 9.24 10.27 10.42
N GLY A 34 9.56 11.45 10.97
CA GLY A 34 8.59 12.30 11.68
C GLY A 34 7.41 12.79 10.82
N HIS A 35 7.51 12.72 9.50
CA HIS A 35 6.43 13.10 8.57
C HIS A 35 5.64 11.91 8.02
N ALA A 36 6.03 10.66 8.33
CA ALA A 36 5.40 9.46 7.77
C ALA A 36 3.89 9.38 8.09
N ASP A 37 3.51 9.65 9.34
CA ASP A 37 2.10 9.64 9.77
C ASP A 37 1.26 10.71 9.06
N GLU A 38 1.83 11.90 8.84
CA GLU A 38 1.16 12.98 8.12
C GLU A 38 0.95 12.64 6.64
N ILE A 39 1.98 12.07 6.00
CA ILE A 39 1.90 11.63 4.61
C ILE A 39 0.87 10.52 4.46
N ALA A 40 0.84 9.53 5.36
CA ALA A 40 -0.19 8.48 5.34
C ALA A 40 -1.61 9.06 5.39
N LYS A 41 -1.85 10.08 6.23
CA LYS A 41 -3.13 10.80 6.30
C LYS A 41 -3.48 11.52 5.00
N LYS A 42 -2.51 12.16 4.35
CA LYS A 42 -2.72 12.85 3.07
C LYS A 42 -3.05 11.84 1.96
N ILE A 43 -2.33 10.73 1.90
CA ILE A 43 -2.58 9.68 0.90
C ILE A 43 -3.97 9.07 1.10
N SER A 44 -4.35 8.71 2.34
CA SER A 44 -5.66 8.12 2.64
C SER A 44 -6.84 8.99 2.18
N LYS A 45 -6.67 10.31 2.15
CA LYS A 45 -7.66 11.28 1.65
C LYS A 45 -7.60 11.53 0.14
N SER A 46 -6.52 11.10 -0.52
CA SER A 46 -6.26 11.34 -1.94
C SER A 46 -6.47 10.10 -2.81
N LEU A 47 -6.61 8.92 -2.19
CA LEU A 47 -6.96 7.69 -2.89
C LEU A 47 -8.32 7.83 -3.58
N ASP A 48 -8.46 7.16 -4.72
CA ASP A 48 -9.70 7.18 -5.50
C ASP A 48 -10.86 6.64 -4.66
N SER A 49 -11.85 7.49 -4.40
CA SER A 49 -13.04 7.14 -3.64
C SER A 49 -14.16 6.55 -4.49
N LYS A 50 -13.97 6.44 -5.82
CA LYS A 50 -14.94 5.78 -6.72
C LYS A 50 -14.73 4.28 -6.76
N HIS A 51 -13.52 3.83 -6.45
CA HIS A 51 -13.13 2.42 -6.45
C HIS A 51 -12.67 2.06 -5.03
N ASP A 52 -13.56 1.47 -4.23
CA ASP A 52 -13.33 1.21 -2.80
C ASP A 52 -12.25 0.17 -2.50
N ASN A 53 -11.73 -0.50 -3.54
CA ASN A 53 -10.72 -1.55 -3.44
C ASN A 53 -9.28 -1.04 -3.61
N TRP A 54 -9.05 0.28 -3.61
CA TRP A 54 -7.70 0.83 -3.65
C TRP A 54 -7.02 0.85 -2.29
N TYR A 55 -5.76 0.46 -2.29
CA TYR A 55 -4.84 0.73 -1.20
C TYR A 55 -3.46 1.08 -1.76
N CYS A 56 -2.62 1.66 -0.91
CA CYS A 56 -1.19 1.75 -1.13
C CYS A 56 -0.48 1.45 0.18
N ASP A 57 0.78 1.06 0.09
CA ASP A 57 1.59 0.82 1.27
C ASP A 57 3.02 1.34 1.12
N PHE A 58 3.64 1.62 2.27
CA PHE A 58 5.07 1.89 2.37
C PHE A 58 5.60 1.42 3.72
N LYS A 59 6.88 1.07 3.79
CA LYS A 59 7.46 0.49 5.01
C LYS A 59 8.89 0.97 5.26
N ASN A 60 9.24 1.10 6.53
CA ASN A 60 10.62 1.20 7.00
C ASN A 60 11.02 -0.10 7.72
N LYS A 61 12.11 -0.10 8.49
CA LYS A 61 12.57 -1.31 9.21
C LYS A 61 11.61 -1.75 10.33
N GLN A 62 10.86 -0.83 10.93
CA GLN A 62 10.02 -1.08 12.10
C GLN A 62 8.52 -1.14 11.77
N TYR A 63 8.05 -0.22 10.93
CA TYR A 63 6.64 -0.02 10.63
C TYR A 63 6.32 -0.21 9.15
N HIS A 64 5.13 -0.75 8.90
CA HIS A 64 4.51 -0.85 7.59
C HIS A 64 3.18 -0.12 7.62
N TYR A 65 3.04 0.88 6.77
CA TYR A 65 1.83 1.65 6.59
C TYR A 65 1.05 1.04 5.44
N ILE A 66 -0.16 0.54 5.71
CA ILE A 66 -1.09 0.08 4.69
C ILE A 66 -2.32 1.01 4.75
N ILE A 67 -2.58 1.69 3.64
CA ILE A 67 -3.46 2.84 3.58
C ILE A 67 -4.55 2.57 2.57
N PHE A 68 -5.78 2.54 3.05
CA PHE A 68 -7.00 2.50 2.25
C PHE A 68 -7.64 3.89 2.23
N CYS A 69 -8.67 4.06 1.40
CA CYS A 69 -9.49 5.26 1.41
C CYS A 69 -10.06 5.50 2.82
N ASN A 70 -9.74 6.65 3.42
CA ASN A 70 -10.13 7.05 4.78
C ASN A 70 -9.76 6.09 5.94
N LYS A 71 -8.90 5.09 5.71
CA LYS A 71 -8.46 4.14 6.75
C LYS A 71 -6.97 3.85 6.65
N ILE A 72 -6.26 3.91 7.78
CA ILE A 72 -4.82 3.69 7.84
C ILE A 72 -4.52 2.61 8.87
N PHE A 73 -3.67 1.66 8.50
CA PHE A 73 -3.07 0.70 9.41
C PHE A 73 -1.57 0.97 9.47
N LYS A 74 -1.05 1.25 10.67
CA LYS A 74 0.38 1.31 10.97
C LYS A 74 0.73 0.03 11.73
N THR A 75 1.29 -0.95 11.04
CA THR A 75 1.64 -2.24 11.62
C THR A 75 3.11 -2.27 12.02
N ASP A 76 3.39 -2.86 13.18
CA ASP A 76 4.73 -3.28 13.56
C ASP A 76 5.08 -4.53 12.76
N ARG A 77 6.21 -4.49 12.03
CA ARG A 77 6.62 -5.56 11.13
C ARG A 77 6.90 -6.88 11.85
N SER A 78 7.12 -6.86 13.16
CA SER A 78 7.32 -8.07 13.98
C SER A 78 6.01 -8.72 14.45
N LYS A 79 4.85 -8.07 14.27
CA LYS A 79 3.57 -8.49 14.87
C LYS A 79 2.58 -8.98 13.82
N LYS A 80 2.57 -10.29 13.56
CA LYS A 80 1.69 -10.95 12.59
C LYS A 80 0.20 -10.66 12.82
N GLU A 81 -0.22 -10.55 14.07
CA GLU A 81 -1.62 -10.30 14.44
C GLU A 81 -2.13 -8.96 13.95
N GLN A 82 -1.24 -7.97 13.78
CA GLN A 82 -1.61 -6.66 13.23
C GLN A 82 -1.92 -6.77 11.74
N TYR A 83 -1.19 -7.60 11.00
CA TYR A 83 -1.43 -7.86 9.58
C TYR A 83 -2.76 -8.59 9.34
N ASN A 84 -3.15 -9.53 10.21
CA ASN A 84 -4.44 -10.22 10.10
C ASN A 84 -5.63 -9.24 10.07
N LYS A 85 -5.54 -8.12 10.83
CA LYS A 85 -6.57 -7.09 10.83
C LYS A 85 -6.64 -6.34 9.49
N VAL A 86 -5.48 -6.11 8.87
CA VAL A 86 -5.38 -5.46 7.56
C VAL A 86 -5.96 -6.36 6.48
N VAL A 87 -5.57 -7.63 6.44
CA VAL A 87 -6.05 -8.62 5.47
C VAL A 87 -7.57 -8.76 5.57
N LYS A 88 -8.10 -8.92 6.80
CA LYS A 88 -9.56 -8.99 7.01
C LYS A 88 -10.28 -7.76 6.47
N TYR A 89 -9.72 -6.56 6.65
CA TYR A 89 -10.30 -5.34 6.12
C TYR A 89 -10.22 -5.28 4.59
N GLY A 90 -9.08 -5.61 3.98
CA GLY A 90 -8.94 -5.64 2.53
C GLY A 90 -9.91 -6.63 1.84
N LEU A 91 -10.06 -7.83 2.41
CA LEU A 91 -11.03 -8.82 1.94
C LEU A 91 -12.46 -8.28 2.00
N SER A 92 -12.81 -7.52 3.04
CA SER A 92 -14.14 -6.91 3.17
C SER A 92 -14.43 -5.83 2.12
N LEU A 93 -13.38 -5.27 1.50
CA LEU A 93 -13.47 -4.33 0.37
C LEU A 93 -13.46 -5.04 -1.00
N GLY A 94 -13.43 -6.38 -1.03
CA GLY A 94 -13.38 -7.17 -2.25
C GLY A 94 -12.01 -7.22 -2.92
N ILE A 95 -10.93 -6.86 -2.20
CA ILE A 95 -9.56 -7.00 -2.71
C ILE A 95 -9.19 -8.49 -2.69
N PRO A 96 -8.66 -9.04 -3.79
CA PRO A 96 -8.23 -10.43 -3.84
C PRO A 96 -7.17 -10.75 -2.78
N ASP A 97 -7.24 -11.94 -2.19
CA ASP A 97 -6.34 -12.43 -1.14
C ASP A 97 -4.86 -12.38 -1.55
N TYR A 98 -4.55 -12.72 -2.80
CA TYR A 98 -3.20 -12.70 -3.35
C TYR A 98 -2.58 -11.29 -3.46
N GLN A 99 -3.39 -10.23 -3.35
CA GLN A 99 -2.89 -8.85 -3.27
C GLN A 99 -2.67 -8.39 -1.82
N LEU A 100 -3.14 -9.15 -0.82
CA LEU A 100 -3.06 -8.79 0.60
C LEU A 100 -1.93 -9.55 1.32
N ASP A 101 -0.80 -9.75 0.65
CA ASP A 101 0.34 -10.57 1.05
C ASP A 101 1.39 -9.80 1.89
N PHE A 102 0.93 -9.04 2.88
CA PHE A 102 1.78 -8.03 3.55
C PHE A 102 2.86 -8.57 4.51
N PHE A 103 2.76 -9.82 4.96
CA PHE A 103 3.61 -10.35 6.03
C PHE A 103 4.94 -10.90 5.48
N PRO A 104 6.11 -10.51 6.04
CA PRO A 104 7.44 -10.82 5.48
C PRO A 104 7.85 -12.29 5.47
N ASP A 105 7.09 -13.20 6.10
CA ASP A 105 7.34 -14.66 6.03
C ASP A 105 6.89 -15.29 4.70
N ILE A 106 6.42 -14.48 3.74
CA ILE A 106 6.18 -14.93 2.38
C ILE A 106 7.52 -14.84 1.62
N GLU A 107 8.10 -15.99 1.29
CA GLU A 107 9.43 -16.14 0.65
C GLU A 107 9.65 -15.30 -0.63
N GLU A 108 8.59 -14.80 -1.27
CA GLU A 108 8.62 -14.04 -2.52
C GLU A 108 9.24 -12.63 -2.41
N TRP A 109 9.53 -12.13 -1.20
CA TRP A 109 10.01 -10.76 -0.98
C TRP A 109 11.56 -10.62 -0.91
N LYS A 110 12.32 -11.61 -1.41
CA LYS A 110 13.76 -11.46 -1.71
C LYS A 110 14.02 -10.74 -3.06
N ARG A 111 13.23 -9.72 -3.39
CA ARG A 111 13.45 -8.88 -4.59
C ARG A 111 14.25 -7.63 -4.24
#